data_AF-A0A328AEZ6-F1
#
_entry.id   AF-A0A328AEZ6-F1
#
_cell.length_a   1.000
_cell.length_b   1.000
_cell.length_c   1.000
_cell.angle_alpha   90.00
_cell.angle_beta   90.00
_cell.angle_gamma   90.00
#
_symmetry.space_group_name_H-M   'P 1'
#
loop_
_entity.id
_entity.type
_entity.pdbx_description
1 polymer ?
#
loop_
_entity_poly.entity_id
_entity_poly.type
_entity_poly.pdbx_seq_one_letter_code
_entity_poly.pdbx_strand_id
1 'polypeptide(L)' 'MGDEEELRRRAETLLRQAASTANMNERGRLIDEAIRLRGAADDSAMPNLEDGLDLDIEGHA' A
#
# COMPACT_ATOMS: atom_id res chain seq x y z
N MET A 1 15.05 0.65 4.79
CA MET A 1 14.35 1.74 4.06
C MET A 1 14.65 1.66 2.55
N GLY A 2 14.47 0.51 1.91
CA GLY A 2 14.71 0.37 0.45
C GLY A 2 13.46 -0.05 -0.30
N ASP A 3 12.69 -0.96 0.30
CA ASP A 3 11.58 -1.65 -0.34
C ASP A 3 10.34 -0.75 -0.54
N GLU A 4 10.02 0.12 0.41
CA GLU A 4 8.88 1.06 0.31
C GLU A 4 9.04 2.03 -0.88
N GLU A 5 10.23 2.62 -1.01
CA GLU A 5 10.48 3.59 -2.08
C GLU A 5 10.54 2.90 -3.45
N GLU A 6 11.04 1.67 -3.51
CA GLU A 6 11.00 0.86 -4.73
C GLU A 6 9.56 0.49 -5.12
N LEU A 7 8.72 0.09 -4.17
CA LEU A 7 7.31 -0.20 -4.39
C LEU A 7 6.55 1.05 -4.90
N ARG A 8 6.80 2.22 -4.29
CA ARG A 8 6.22 3.50 -4.74
C ARG A 8 6.67 3.87 -6.16
N ARG A 9 7.96 3.72 -6.50
CA ARG A 9 8.47 3.99 -7.85
C ARG A 9 7.87 3.04 -8.90
N ARG A 10 7.71 1.75 -8.56
CA ARG A 10 7.06 0.78 -9.45
C ARG A 10 5.58 1.11 -9.67
N ALA A 11 4.85 1.44 -8.61
CA ALA A 11 3.46 1.87 -8.71
C ALA A 11 3.30 3.10 -9.61
N GLU A 12 4.16 4.12 -9.46
CA GLU A 12 4.12 5.31 -10.31
C GLU A 12 4.41 4.97 -11.79
N THR A 13 5.36 4.07 -12.04
CA THR A 13 5.69 3.62 -13.40
C THR A 13 4.49 2.95 -14.07
N LEU A 14 3.78 2.08 -13.35
CA LEU A 14 2.57 1.43 -13.83
C LEU A 14 1.45 2.43 -14.12
N LEU A 15 1.27 3.46 -13.29
CA LEU A 15 0.29 4.53 -13.55
C LEU A 15 0.64 5.34 -14.80
N ARG A 16 1.93 5.64 -15.04
CA ARG A 16 2.38 6.31 -16.28
C ARG A 16 2.13 5.46 -17.52
N GLN A 17 2.38 4.15 -17.41
CA GLN A 17 2.06 3.20 -18.48
C GLN A 17 0.55 3.16 -18.73
N ALA A 18 -0.26 3.01 -17.68
CA ALA A 18 -1.72 3.01 -17.77
C ALA A 18 -2.27 4.30 -18.42
N ALA A 19 -1.65 5.46 -18.16
CA ALA A 19 -2.04 6.72 -18.77
C ALA A 19 -1.77 6.75 -20.29
N SER A 20 -0.75 6.04 -20.76
CA SER A 20 -0.39 5.93 -22.18
C SER A 20 -1.08 4.75 -22.90
N THR A 21 -1.70 3.83 -22.15
CA THR A 21 -2.35 2.63 -22.70
C THR A 21 -3.75 2.95 -23.25
N ALA A 22 -3.92 2.77 -24.56
CA ALA A 22 -5.21 2.96 -25.25
C ALA A 22 -6.20 1.81 -24.97
N ASN A 23 -5.71 0.61 -24.68
CA ASN A 23 -6.55 -0.54 -24.35
C ASN A 23 -7.09 -0.42 -22.92
N MET A 24 -8.40 -0.25 -22.78
CA MET A 24 -9.04 -0.06 -21.47
C MET A 24 -8.89 -1.26 -20.52
N ASN A 25 -8.85 -2.49 -21.04
CA ASN A 25 -8.66 -3.69 -20.21
C ASN A 25 -7.24 -3.74 -19.64
N GLU A 26 -6.25 -3.45 -20.47
CA GLU A 26 -4.84 -3.41 -20.05
C GLU A 26 -4.58 -2.23 -19.12
N ARG A 27 -5.18 -1.07 -19.41
CA ARG A 27 -5.17 0.09 -18.52
C ARG A 27 -5.72 -0.23 -17.14
N GLY A 28 -6.85 -0.95 -17.06
CA GLY A 28 -7.43 -1.39 -15.79
C GLY A 28 -6.46 -2.27 -14.98
N ARG A 29 -5.86 -3.28 -15.63
CA ARG A 29 -4.88 -4.16 -14.98
C ARG A 29 -3.67 -3.40 -14.43
N LEU A 30 -3.12 -2.45 -15.19
CA LEU A 30 -1.98 -1.63 -14.77
C LEU A 30 -2.34 -0.76 -13.55
N ILE A 31 -3.56 -0.22 -13.50
CA ILE A 31 -4.04 0.58 -12.36
C ILE A 31 -4.22 -0.31 -11.12
N ASP A 32 -4.86 -1.47 -11.26
CA ASP A 32 -5.08 -2.42 -10.16
C ASP A 32 -3.75 -2.87 -9.54
N GLU A 33 -2.75 -3.13 -10.38
CA GLU A 33 -1.42 -3.53 -9.94
C GLU A 33 -0.67 -2.38 -9.24
N ALA A 34 -0.80 -1.14 -9.74
CA ALA A 34 -0.25 0.04 -9.08
C ALA A 34 -0.84 0.28 -7.69
N ILE A 35 -2.16 0.10 -7.53
CA ILE A 35 -2.85 0.23 -6.24
C ILE A 35 -2.33 -0.82 -5.26
N ARG A 36 -2.19 -2.08 -5.70
CA ARG A 36 -1.68 -3.17 -4.86
C ARG A 36 -0.26 -2.88 -4.35
N LEU A 37 0.62 -2.40 -5.23
CA LEU A 37 2.00 -2.05 -4.85
C LEU A 37 2.05 -0.88 -3.87
N ARG A 38 1.15 0.10 -4.01
CA ARG A 38 1.06 1.24 -3.08
C ARG A 38 0.55 0.80 -1.71
N GLY A 39 -0.45 -0.06 -1.66
CA GLY A 39 -0.91 -0.68 -0.41
C GLY A 39 0.21 -1.45 0.30
N ALA A 40 0.98 -2.26 -0.43
CA ALA A 40 2.12 -2.98 0.14
C ALA A 40 3.23 -2.05 0.67
N ALA A 41 3.43 -0.90 0.03
CA ALA A 41 4.37 0.12 0.51
C ALA A 41 3.89 0.75 1.82
N ASP A 42 2.60 1.06 1.93
CA ASP A 42 2.02 1.70 3.12
C ASP A 42 1.86 0.69 4.29
N ASP A 43 1.57 -0.58 4.03
CA ASP A 43 1.58 -1.65 5.05
C ASP A 43 3.01 -1.93 5.55
N SER A 44 4.02 -1.87 4.67
CA SER A 44 5.43 -1.98 5.08
C SER A 44 5.91 -0.77 5.91
N ALA A 45 5.21 0.37 5.83
CA ALA A 45 5.44 1.55 6.65
C ALA A 45 4.78 1.48 8.03
N MET A 46 3.86 0.52 8.24
CA MET A 46 3.17 0.28 9.49
C MET A 46 3.67 -1.03 10.12
N PRO A 47 4.74 -1.01 10.94
CA PRO A 47 5.00 -2.12 11.84
C PRO A 47 3.87 -2.14 12.89
N ASN A 48 2.98 -3.14 12.80
CA ASN A 48 2.01 -3.56 13.83
C ASN A 48 1.54 -2.47 14.82
N LEU A 49 0.38 -1.87 14.56
CA LEU A 49 -0.47 -1.32 15.63
C LEU A 49 -1.34 -2.43 16.25
N GLU A 50 -0.76 -3.62 16.46
CA GLU A 50 -1.35 -4.75 17.18
C GLU A 50 -0.34 -5.23 18.23
N ASP A 51 -0.03 -4.38 19.20
CA ASP A 51 0.52 -4.80 20.50
C ASP A 51 0.44 -3.59 21.46
N GLY A 52 -0.40 -3.68 22.50
CA GLY A 52 -0.35 -2.77 23.64
C GLY A 52 -1.46 -1.71 23.75
N LEU A 53 -2.73 -2.07 23.52
CA LEU A 53 -3.82 -1.46 24.28
C LEU A 53 -4.26 -2.44 25.39
N ASP A 54 -3.33 -2.80 26.27
CA ASP A 54 -3.71 -3.21 27.62
C ASP A 54 -4.18 -1.95 28.35
N LEU A 55 -5.45 -1.61 28.13
CA LEU A 55 -6.15 -0.72 29.03
C LEU A 55 -6.36 -1.52 30.32
N ASP A 56 -5.44 -1.39 31.27
CA ASP A 56 -5.67 -1.74 32.67
C ASP A 56 -6.82 -0.87 33.18
N ILE A 57 -8.05 -1.32 32.93
CA ILE A 57 -9.23 -0.81 33.60
C ILE A 57 -9.16 -1.44 35.00
N GLU A 58 -8.51 -0.73 35.93
CA GLU A 58 -8.62 -0.99 37.36
C GLU A 58 -10.09 -0.93 37.76
N GLY A 59 -10.73 -2.09 37.79
CA GLY A 59 -12.06 -2.28 38.37
C GLY A 59 -11.97 -2.14 39.89
N HIS A 60 -12.23 -0.93 40.37
CA HIS A 60 -12.51 -0.64 41.77
C HIS A 60 -13.84 -1.33 42.16
N ALA A 61 -13.78 -2.30 43.07
CA ALA A 61 -14.93 -2.87 43.76
C ALA A 61 -14.56 -3.15 45.22
#